data_AF-A0A0F9BLK0-F1
#
_entry.id   AF-A0A0F9BLK0-F1
#
_cell.length_a   1.000
_cell.length_b   1.000
_cell.length_c   1.000
_cell.angle_alpha   90.00
_cell.angle_beta   90.00
_cell.angle_gamma   90.00
#
_symmetry.space_group_name_H-M   'P 1'
#
loop_
_entity.id
_entity.type
_entity.pdbx_description
1 polymer ?
#
loop_
_entity_poly.entity_id
_entity_poly.type
_entity_poly.pdbx_seq_one_letter_code
_entity_poly.pdbx_strand_id
1 'polypeptide(L)'
;MTELTVMARFTESGVLGPGEPALGLALADIDLWLTQQDRSSGAEVIIWDGTQNPTAELSNVGAYFRIYTGADLDDYNYIATARYDGIETLDQHWINGAVGLDNIPLGTALNWPYQVTEPDDTPIEGVKVEIHRVVTGDDIYWVGVTNAFGWTLDTYGNAPRLDPGTWYFWRKKGGVQFRNPDTEIVA
;
A
#
# COMPACT_ATOMS: atom_id res chain seq x y z
N MET A 1 5.85 10.54 9.99
CA MET A 1 5.88 9.26 10.73
C MET A 1 5.13 8.27 9.89
N THR A 2 5.79 7.17 9.55
CA THR A 2 5.22 6.14 8.69
C THR A 2 4.62 5.06 9.59
N GLU A 3 3.51 4.47 9.15
CA GLU A 3 2.85 3.39 9.88
C GLU A 3 3.22 2.04 9.28
N LEU A 4 3.48 1.06 10.14
CA LEU A 4 3.70 -0.33 9.77
C LEU A 4 2.57 -1.18 10.37
N THR A 5 1.81 -1.86 9.52
CA THR A 5 0.83 -2.85 9.97
C THR A 5 1.53 -4.19 10.16
N VAL A 6 1.58 -4.67 11.40
CA VAL A 6 2.07 -6.01 11.73
C VAL A 6 0.88 -6.94 11.78
N MET A 7 0.84 -7.90 10.86
CA MET A 7 -0.28 -8.82 10.67
C MET A 7 0.16 -10.26 10.87
N ALA A 8 -0.67 -11.03 11.58
CA ALA A 8 -0.52 -12.45 11.80
C ALA A 8 -1.76 -13.17 11.25
N ARG A 9 -1.57 -14.10 10.32
CA ARG A 9 -2.65 -14.94 9.81
C ARG A 9 -2.63 -16.28 10.51
N PHE A 10 -3.78 -16.69 11.02
CA PHE A 10 -3.98 -17.99 11.62
C PHE A 10 -4.96 -18.79 10.78
N THR A 11 -4.70 -20.07 10.61
CA THR A 11 -5.58 -21.00 9.90
C THR A 11 -5.89 -22.17 10.80
N GLU A 12 -7.16 -22.56 10.84
CA GLU A 12 -7.54 -23.83 11.42
C GLU A 12 -7.12 -24.96 10.48
N SER A 13 -6.84 -26.10 11.07
CA SER A 13 -6.84 -27.35 10.32
C SER A 13 -7.95 -28.21 10.88
N GLY A 14 -9.11 -28.10 10.24
CA GLY A 14 -10.31 -28.85 10.61
C GLY A 14 -10.97 -29.45 9.38
N VAL A 15 -11.37 -30.72 9.51
CA VAL A 15 -12.34 -31.61 8.81
C VAL A 15 -12.70 -31.40 7.33
N LEU A 16 -12.76 -30.16 6.82
CA LEU A 16 -13.10 -29.81 5.43
C LEU A 16 -11.86 -29.57 4.54
N GLY A 17 -10.67 -29.43 5.12
CA GLY A 17 -9.39 -29.33 4.40
C GLY A 17 -8.38 -28.41 5.11
N PRO A 18 -7.08 -28.50 4.79
CA PRO A 18 -6.08 -27.59 5.35
C PRO A 18 -6.25 -26.16 4.80
N GLY A 19 -6.23 -25.15 5.67
CA GLY A 19 -6.05 -23.74 5.28
C GLY A 19 -7.23 -22.79 5.47
N GLU A 20 -8.29 -23.20 6.17
CA GLU A 20 -9.40 -22.29 6.48
C GLU A 20 -8.98 -21.22 7.51
N PRO A 21 -9.42 -19.96 7.38
CA PRO A 21 -9.12 -18.91 8.35
C PRO A 21 -9.55 -19.25 9.78
N ALA A 22 -8.65 -19.08 10.76
CA ALA A 22 -9.00 -19.18 12.17
C ALA A 22 -9.60 -17.84 12.64
N LEU A 23 -10.90 -17.84 12.94
CA LEU A 23 -11.65 -16.63 13.26
C LEU A 23 -12.00 -16.55 14.74
N GLY A 24 -12.15 -15.33 15.26
CA GLY A 24 -12.59 -15.11 16.64
C GLY A 24 -11.60 -15.54 17.73
N LEU A 25 -10.31 -15.65 17.40
CA LEU A 25 -9.26 -15.87 18.41
C LEU A 25 -9.21 -14.69 19.38
N ALA A 26 -9.00 -14.97 20.66
CA ALA A 26 -8.83 -13.91 21.65
C ALA A 26 -7.55 -13.12 21.34
N LEU A 27 -7.67 -11.81 21.16
CA LEU A 27 -6.53 -10.96 20.82
C LEU A 27 -5.41 -11.06 21.87
N ALA A 28 -5.79 -11.15 23.15
CA ALA A 28 -4.86 -11.27 24.28
C ALA A 28 -4.06 -12.58 24.29
N ASP A 29 -4.50 -13.57 23.53
CA ASP A 29 -3.80 -14.85 23.38
C ASP A 29 -2.84 -14.85 22.19
N ILE A 30 -2.74 -13.75 21.44
CA ILE A 30 -1.81 -13.60 20.32
C ILE A 30 -0.70 -12.65 20.75
N ASP A 31 0.52 -13.17 20.87
CA ASP A 31 1.72 -12.40 21.15
C ASP A 31 2.41 -12.00 19.84
N LEU A 32 2.86 -10.75 19.77
CA LEU A 32 3.57 -10.17 18.63
C LEU A 32 4.98 -9.75 19.00
N TRP A 33 5.94 -10.11 18.16
CA TRP A 33 7.31 -9.60 18.18
C TRP A 33 7.56 -8.72 16.97
N LEU A 34 8.40 -7.71 17.17
CA LEU A 34 8.84 -6.81 16.11
C LEU A 34 10.28 -6.41 16.41
N THR A 35 11.17 -6.68 15.48
CA THR A 35 12.57 -6.27 15.50
C THR A 35 12.82 -5.35 14.32
N GLN A 36 13.44 -4.20 14.57
CA GLN A 36 14.01 -3.38 13.51
C GLN A 36 15.48 -3.74 13.32
N GLN A 37 15.92 -3.77 12.07
CA GLN A 37 17.30 -4.00 11.69
C GLN A 37 17.77 -2.85 10.79
N ASP A 38 18.83 -2.17 11.21
CA ASP A 38 19.44 -1.07 10.46
C ASP A 38 20.03 -1.59 9.14
N ARG A 39 19.66 -1.01 8.00
CA ARG A 39 20.11 -1.50 6.68
C ARG A 39 21.60 -1.28 6.43
N SER A 40 22.19 -0.29 7.09
CA SER A 40 23.59 0.09 6.87
C SER A 40 24.56 -0.72 7.74
N SER A 41 24.18 -0.96 8.98
CA SER A 41 25.02 -1.57 10.01
C SER A 41 24.61 -3.00 10.36
N GLY A 42 23.38 -3.40 10.03
CA GLY A 42 22.79 -4.67 10.46
C GLY A 42 22.44 -4.71 11.96
N ALA A 43 22.55 -3.59 12.67
CA ALA A 43 22.24 -3.53 14.10
C ALA A 43 20.75 -3.76 14.34
N GLU A 44 20.44 -4.58 15.35
CA GLU A 44 19.06 -4.97 15.67
C GLU A 44 18.56 -4.29 16.96
N VAL A 45 17.31 -3.85 16.94
CA VAL A 45 16.60 -3.32 18.11
C VAL A 45 15.25 -4.00 18.23
N ILE A 46 14.96 -4.56 19.40
CA ILE A 46 13.68 -5.16 19.72
C ILE A 46 12.69 -4.03 20.00
N ILE A 47 11.63 -3.95 19.19
CA ILE A 47 10.53 -3.01 19.36
C ILE A 47 9.42 -3.67 20.19
N TRP A 48 9.02 -4.89 19.84
CA TRP A 48 8.07 -5.70 20.60
C TRP A 48 8.68 -7.06 20.94
N ASP A 49 8.49 -7.49 22.18
CA ASP A 49 9.13 -8.65 22.81
C ASP A 49 8.14 -9.78 23.13
N GLY A 50 6.96 -9.77 22.50
CA GLY A 50 5.88 -10.73 22.76
C GLY A 50 4.84 -10.21 23.76
N THR A 51 5.07 -9.08 24.42
CA THR A 51 4.06 -8.48 25.32
C THR A 51 2.93 -7.75 24.57
N GLN A 52 3.06 -7.61 23.25
CA GLN A 52 2.14 -6.85 22.42
C GLN A 52 1.13 -7.76 21.76
N ASN A 53 -0.15 -7.43 21.90
CA ASN A 53 -1.23 -8.16 21.26
C ASN A 53 -1.82 -7.39 20.06
N PRO A 54 -2.44 -8.07 19.09
CA PRO A 54 -3.28 -7.45 18.07
C PRO A 54 -4.36 -6.54 18.68
N THR A 55 -4.76 -5.53 17.91
CA THR A 55 -5.86 -4.62 18.27
C THR A 55 -7.14 -4.90 17.52
N ALA A 56 -7.07 -5.68 16.43
CA ALA A 56 -8.21 -6.00 15.59
C ALA A 56 -8.02 -7.34 14.85
N GLU A 57 -9.14 -7.91 14.41
CA GLU A 57 -9.25 -9.04 13.50
C GLU A 57 -9.81 -8.57 12.15
N LEU A 58 -9.23 -9.10 11.08
CA LEU A 58 -9.71 -9.01 9.70
C LEU A 58 -10.31 -10.38 9.32
N SER A 59 -11.61 -10.50 9.60
CA SER A 59 -12.32 -11.78 9.64
C SER A 59 -12.53 -12.47 8.29
N ASN A 60 -12.38 -11.77 7.15
CA ASN A 60 -12.48 -12.39 5.83
C ASN A 60 -11.25 -13.25 5.47
N VAL A 61 -10.13 -13.07 6.18
CA VAL A 61 -8.87 -13.80 5.91
C VAL A 61 -8.25 -14.44 7.15
N GLY A 62 -8.85 -14.28 8.33
CA GLY A 62 -8.35 -14.80 9.61
C GLY A 62 -7.02 -14.17 10.00
N ALA A 63 -6.91 -12.87 9.76
CA ALA A 63 -5.72 -12.11 10.08
C ALA A 63 -5.97 -11.21 11.29
N TYR A 64 -4.95 -11.04 12.12
CA TYR A 64 -4.99 -10.24 13.34
C TYR A 64 -3.83 -9.27 13.28
N PHE A 65 -4.07 -8.00 13.59
CA PHE A 65 -3.06 -6.98 13.35
C PHE A 65 -2.96 -5.91 14.43
N ARG A 66 -1.80 -5.27 14.45
CA ARG A 66 -1.49 -4.09 15.25
C ARG A 66 -0.68 -3.11 14.40
N ILE A 67 -0.94 -1.82 14.57
CA ILE A 67 -0.20 -0.74 13.90
C ILE A 67 0.97 -0.30 14.78
N TYR A 68 2.17 -0.23 14.19
CA TYR A 68 3.34 0.42 14.75
C TYR A 68 3.53 1.80 14.09
N THR A 69 3.43 2.88 14.86
CA THR A 69 3.45 4.26 14.36
C THR A 69 4.85 4.90 14.31
N GLY A 70 5.87 4.19 14.79
CA GLY A 70 7.26 4.65 14.84
C GLY A 70 8.12 4.07 13.71
N ALA A 71 7.52 3.66 12.60
CA ALA A 71 8.25 3.00 11.53
C ALA A 71 9.07 4.00 10.70
N ASP A 72 10.31 3.63 10.42
CA ASP A 72 11.20 4.27 9.47
C ASP A 72 11.56 3.25 8.39
N LEU A 73 10.82 3.32 7.28
CA LEU A 73 10.95 2.37 6.17
C LEU A 73 12.08 2.72 5.20
N ASP A 74 12.73 3.88 5.38
CA ASP A 74 13.84 4.32 4.54
C ASP A 74 15.15 3.71 5.04
N ASP A 75 15.34 3.66 6.36
CA ASP A 75 16.60 3.22 6.96
C ASP A 75 16.56 1.79 7.55
N TYR A 76 15.38 1.24 7.84
CA TYR A 76 15.25 -0.04 8.55
C TYR A 76 14.50 -1.13 7.77
N ASN A 77 14.92 -2.37 8.03
CA ASN A 77 14.12 -3.56 7.76
C ASN A 77 13.35 -3.92 9.03
N TYR A 78 12.09 -4.33 8.89
CA TYR A 78 11.27 -4.79 10.01
C TYR A 78 10.98 -6.29 9.88
N ILE A 79 11.21 -7.01 10.97
CA ILE A 79 11.00 -8.44 11.08
C ILE A 79 9.99 -8.63 12.21
N ALA A 80 8.83 -9.21 11.89
CA ALA A 80 7.85 -9.55 12.90
C ALA A 80 7.56 -11.04 12.92
N THR A 81 7.13 -11.50 14.08
CA THR A 81 6.61 -12.84 14.28
C THR A 81 5.42 -12.76 15.21
N ALA A 82 4.60 -13.81 15.19
CA ALA A 82 3.47 -13.92 16.08
C ALA A 82 3.38 -15.33 16.63
N ARG A 83 2.79 -15.46 17.82
CA ARG A 83 2.53 -16.72 18.50
C ARG A 83 1.12 -16.66 19.08
N TYR A 84 0.42 -17.77 19.04
CA TYR A 84 -0.85 -17.92 19.74
C TYR A 84 -0.68 -18.85 20.92
N ASP A 85 -1.11 -18.41 22.11
CA ASP A 85 -0.95 -19.07 23.41
C ASP A 85 -2.28 -19.47 24.08
N GLY A 86 -3.41 -19.24 23.41
CA GLY A 86 -4.73 -19.62 23.90
C GLY A 86 -4.89 -21.14 23.97
N ILE A 87 -5.07 -21.68 25.17
CA ILE A 87 -5.25 -23.12 25.39
C ILE A 87 -6.71 -23.51 25.14
N GLU A 88 -7.04 -23.92 23.92
CA GLU A 88 -8.11 -24.90 23.64
C GLU A 88 -7.72 -25.71 22.38
N THR A 89 -6.94 -26.78 22.56
CA THR A 89 -6.63 -27.81 21.54
C THR A 89 -6.30 -27.31 20.12
N LEU A 90 -5.11 -26.74 19.94
CA LEU A 90 -4.45 -26.53 18.64
C LEU A 90 -3.49 -27.67 18.27
N ASP A 91 -3.79 -28.90 18.70
CA ASP A 91 -2.85 -30.00 18.60
C ASP A 91 -2.82 -30.59 17.18
N GLN A 92 -1.80 -30.15 16.41
CA GLN A 92 -1.09 -30.82 15.28
C GLN A 92 -0.82 -29.93 14.06
N HIS A 93 -1.17 -28.64 14.09
CA HIS A 93 -1.22 -27.84 12.87
C HIS A 93 -0.33 -26.62 12.95
N TRP A 94 0.70 -26.64 12.11
CA TRP A 94 1.73 -25.62 12.06
C TRP A 94 1.10 -24.29 11.67
N ILE A 95 1.14 -23.33 12.58
CA ILE A 95 0.77 -21.96 12.27
C ILE A 95 1.93 -21.34 11.50
N ASN A 96 1.80 -21.25 10.17
CA ASN A 96 2.72 -20.47 9.35
C ASN A 96 2.25 -19.01 9.35
N GLY A 97 2.74 -18.22 10.31
CA GLY A 97 2.62 -16.77 10.27
C GLY A 97 3.48 -16.24 9.12
N ALA A 98 2.86 -15.83 8.01
CA ALA A 98 3.52 -14.96 7.05
C ALA A 98 3.28 -13.51 7.49
N VAL A 99 4.35 -12.84 7.93
CA VAL A 99 4.32 -11.38 8.07
C VAL A 99 4.50 -10.79 6.68
N GLY A 100 3.42 -10.22 6.15
CA GLY A 100 3.47 -9.39 4.95
C GLY A 100 3.76 -7.94 5.32
N LEU A 101 4.68 -7.32 4.59
CA LEU A 101 4.76 -5.86 4.52
C LEU A 101 3.63 -5.41 3.61
N ASP A 102 2.56 -4.85 4.17
CA ASP A 102 1.63 -4.06 3.36
C ASP A 102 1.93 -2.60 3.61
N ASN A 103 2.56 -1.97 2.62
CA ASN A 103 2.52 -0.52 2.50
C ASN A 103 1.08 -0.20 2.14
N ILE A 104 0.22 -0.06 3.14
CA ILE A 104 -1.01 0.70 2.99
C ILE A 104 -0.59 2.14 3.33
N PRO A 105 -0.11 2.95 2.37
CA PRO A 105 -0.11 4.38 2.59
C PRO A 105 -1.56 4.72 2.96
N LEU A 106 -1.78 5.17 4.20
CA LEU A 106 -3.02 5.85 4.55
C LEU A 106 -3.18 6.95 3.52
N GLY A 107 -4.07 6.72 2.56
CA GLY A 107 -4.07 7.44 1.29
C GLY A 107 -4.28 8.93 1.51
N THR A 108 -3.19 9.68 1.60
CA THR A 108 -3.16 11.12 1.33
C THR A 108 -3.33 11.39 -0.17
N ALA A 109 -3.40 10.34 -1.00
CA ALA A 109 -3.63 10.43 -2.42
C ALA A 109 -4.89 11.27 -2.73
N LEU A 110 -4.65 12.48 -3.23
CA LEU A 110 -5.67 13.45 -3.58
C LEU A 110 -6.21 13.11 -4.97
N ASN A 111 -7.51 13.30 -5.16
CA ASN A 111 -8.07 13.30 -6.50
C ASN A 111 -7.49 14.49 -7.26
N TRP A 112 -6.72 14.24 -8.31
CA TRP A 112 -5.99 15.27 -9.05
C TRP A 112 -6.57 15.44 -10.46
N PRO A 113 -7.57 16.31 -10.65
CA PRO A 113 -8.15 16.52 -11.97
C PRO A 113 -7.14 17.22 -12.87
N TYR A 114 -6.82 16.59 -14.01
CA TYR A 114 -5.90 17.15 -15.00
C TYR A 114 -6.62 17.36 -16.34
N GLN A 115 -6.59 18.59 -16.83
CA GLN A 115 -7.20 18.99 -18.09
C GLN A 115 -6.12 19.30 -19.13
N VAL A 116 -6.32 18.83 -20.37
CA VAL A 116 -5.48 19.21 -21.50
C VAL A 116 -6.24 20.16 -22.41
N THR A 117 -5.72 21.38 -22.53
CA THR A 117 -6.28 22.44 -23.36
C THR A 117 -5.24 22.98 -24.36
N GLU A 118 -5.75 23.60 -25.42
CA GLU A 118 -5.00 24.52 -26.27
C GLU A 118 -4.64 25.81 -25.49
N PRO A 119 -3.72 26.65 -25.99
CA PRO A 119 -3.40 27.94 -25.37
C PRO A 119 -4.57 28.92 -25.21
N ASP A 120 -5.68 28.68 -25.91
CA ASP A 120 -6.92 29.46 -25.84
C ASP A 120 -8.00 28.82 -24.95
N ASP A 121 -7.61 27.85 -24.11
CA ASP A 121 -8.46 27.07 -23.21
C ASP A 121 -9.43 26.10 -23.91
N THR A 122 -9.32 25.91 -25.23
CA THR A 122 -10.12 24.90 -25.93
C THR A 122 -9.72 23.49 -25.49
N PRO A 123 -10.65 22.63 -25.04
CA PRO A 123 -10.31 21.28 -24.59
C PRO A 123 -9.83 20.36 -25.73
N ILE A 124 -8.80 19.56 -25.45
CA ILE A 124 -8.29 18.57 -26.41
C ILE A 124 -8.72 17.17 -25.98
N GLU A 125 -9.66 16.56 -26.71
CA GLU A 125 -10.10 15.18 -26.53
C GLU A 125 -9.08 14.15 -27.05
N GLY A 126 -9.03 12.95 -26.47
CA GLY A 126 -8.27 11.82 -27.01
C GLY A 126 -6.75 11.92 -26.80
N VAL A 127 -6.29 12.76 -25.89
CA VAL A 127 -4.87 12.84 -25.50
C VAL A 127 -4.58 11.72 -24.53
N LYS A 128 -3.62 10.85 -24.85
CA LYS A 128 -3.09 9.89 -23.88
C LYS A 128 -2.18 10.64 -22.93
N VAL A 129 -2.42 10.48 -21.63
CA VAL A 129 -1.61 11.05 -20.55
C VAL A 129 -1.02 9.91 -19.74
N GLU A 130 0.29 9.92 -19.59
CA GLU A 130 1.04 9.02 -18.72
C GLU A 130 1.61 9.86 -17.57
N ILE A 131 1.44 9.40 -16.33
CA ILE A 131 1.91 10.09 -15.12
C ILE A 131 3.05 9.29 -14.51
N HIS A 132 4.13 10.00 -14.16
CA HIS A 132 5.40 9.43 -13.72
C HIS A 132 5.88 10.14 -12.44
N ARG A 133 6.61 9.43 -11.56
CA ARG A 133 7.30 10.05 -10.41
C ARG A 133 8.70 10.55 -10.77
N VAL A 134 9.31 10.04 -11.85
CA VAL A 134 10.60 10.54 -12.33
C VAL A 134 10.48 11.28 -13.66
N VAL A 135 11.29 12.33 -13.80
CA VAL A 135 11.27 13.22 -14.98
C VAL A 135 11.63 12.49 -16.28
N THR A 136 12.41 11.41 -16.21
CA THR A 136 12.84 10.62 -17.37
C THR A 136 11.67 9.86 -18.01
N GLY A 137 10.59 9.62 -17.26
CA GLY A 137 9.43 8.87 -17.72
C GLY A 137 9.61 7.34 -17.67
N ASP A 138 10.59 6.84 -16.91
CA ASP A 138 10.89 5.40 -16.83
C ASP A 138 9.86 4.60 -16.01
N ASP A 139 9.09 5.27 -15.14
CA ASP A 139 8.08 4.66 -14.28
C ASP A 139 6.66 5.08 -14.68
N ILE A 140 5.74 4.15 -14.97
CA ILE A 140 4.34 4.53 -15.24
C ILE A 140 3.53 4.31 -13.96
N TYR A 141 3.08 5.41 -13.35
CA TYR A 141 2.18 5.37 -12.20
C TYR A 141 0.71 5.26 -12.61
N TRP A 142 0.31 6.05 -13.61
CA TRP A 142 -1.08 6.10 -14.06
C TRP A 142 -1.18 6.45 -15.54
N VAL A 143 -2.25 5.97 -16.19
CA VAL A 143 -2.54 6.23 -17.60
C VAL A 143 -4.01 6.56 -17.78
N GLY A 144 -4.29 7.59 -18.57
CA GLY A 144 -5.64 7.93 -18.98
C GLY A 144 -5.71 8.59 -20.34
N VAL A 145 -6.94 8.85 -20.77
CA VAL A 145 -7.25 9.53 -22.03
C VAL A 145 -8.22 10.67 -21.74
N THR A 146 -8.01 11.80 -22.39
CA THR A 146 -8.91 12.95 -22.21
C THR A 146 -10.26 12.72 -22.90
N ASN A 147 -11.36 13.09 -22.23
CA ASN A 147 -12.70 13.09 -22.80
C ASN A 147 -12.97 14.35 -23.65
N ALA A 148 -14.20 14.50 -24.17
CA ALA A 148 -14.62 15.66 -24.97
C ALA A 148 -14.46 17.03 -24.26
N PHE A 149 -14.32 17.03 -22.93
CA PHE A 149 -14.07 18.23 -22.12
C PHE A 149 -12.59 18.40 -21.76
N GLY A 150 -11.69 17.60 -22.33
CA GLY A 150 -10.25 17.66 -22.08
C GLY A 150 -9.84 17.07 -20.73
N TRP A 151 -10.78 16.54 -19.93
CA TRP A 151 -10.48 15.93 -18.64
C TRP A 151 -9.91 14.54 -18.81
N THR A 152 -8.78 14.29 -18.17
CA THR A 152 -8.06 13.02 -18.24
C THR A 152 -8.69 12.00 -17.32
N LEU A 153 -9.15 10.88 -17.88
CA LEU A 153 -9.81 9.80 -17.13
C LEU A 153 -9.18 8.44 -17.48
N ASP A 154 -9.19 7.52 -16.52
CA ASP A 154 -8.82 6.13 -16.77
C ASP A 154 -9.94 5.36 -17.49
N THR A 155 -9.72 4.06 -17.74
CA THR A 155 -10.71 3.17 -18.38
C THR A 155 -12.03 3.07 -17.60
N TYR A 156 -12.03 3.40 -16.31
CA TYR A 156 -13.20 3.37 -15.44
C TYR A 156 -13.84 4.75 -15.25
N GLY A 157 -13.31 5.79 -15.90
CA GLY A 157 -13.82 7.16 -15.78
C GLY A 157 -13.34 7.91 -14.55
N ASN A 158 -12.27 7.47 -13.89
CA ASN A 158 -11.72 8.13 -12.71
C ASN A 158 -10.54 9.03 -13.07
N ALA A 159 -10.40 10.14 -12.35
CA ALA A 159 -9.20 10.96 -12.35
C ALA A 159 -8.08 10.29 -11.52
N PRO A 160 -6.80 10.65 -11.74
CA PRO A 160 -5.69 10.07 -11.00
C PRO A 160 -5.78 10.44 -9.52
N ARG A 161 -5.38 9.50 -8.66
CA ARG A 161 -5.17 9.75 -7.23
C ARG A 161 -3.68 9.81 -6.95
N LEU A 162 -3.19 10.98 -6.57
CA LEU A 162 -1.76 11.26 -6.44
C LEU A 162 -1.41 11.66 -5.01
N ASP A 163 -0.36 11.05 -4.46
CA ASP A 163 0.20 11.49 -3.18
C ASP A 163 0.84 12.89 -3.32
N PRO A 164 0.92 13.67 -2.22
CA PRO A 164 1.66 14.93 -2.22
C PRO A 164 3.09 14.75 -2.73
N GLY A 165 3.53 15.64 -3.62
CA GLY A 165 4.84 15.57 -4.26
C GLY A 165 4.85 16.11 -5.68
N THR A 166 6.01 15.98 -6.33
CA THR A 166 6.22 16.40 -7.73
C THR A 166 5.91 15.24 -8.67
N TRP A 167 5.09 15.51 -9.69
CA TRP A 167 4.64 14.54 -10.68
C TRP A 167 4.89 15.05 -12.10
N TYR A 168 5.14 14.13 -13.02
CA TYR A 168 5.47 14.43 -14.40
C TYR A 168 4.44 13.83 -15.36
N PHE A 169 3.76 14.69 -16.12
CA PHE A 169 2.68 14.30 -17.01
C PHE A 169 3.16 14.35 -18.47
N TRP A 170 3.16 13.19 -19.12
CA TRP A 170 3.56 13.04 -20.51
C TRP A 170 2.32 12.91 -21.39
N ARG A 171 2.13 13.90 -22.27
CA ARG A 171 0.96 13.97 -23.17
C ARG A 171 1.31 13.51 -24.57
N LYS A 172 0.49 12.64 -25.15
CA LYS A 172 0.71 12.06 -26.48
C LYS A 172 -0.60 12.04 -27.27
N LYS A 173 -0.60 12.70 -28.43
CA LYS A 173 -1.69 12.64 -29.43
C LYS A 173 -1.11 12.89 -30.81
N GLY A 174 -1.50 12.07 -31.80
CA GLY A 174 -1.07 12.26 -33.17
C GLY A 174 -1.51 13.62 -33.71
N GLY A 175 -0.59 14.36 -34.34
CA GLY A 175 -0.87 15.68 -34.92
C GLY A 175 -0.88 16.85 -33.93
N VAL A 176 -0.63 16.62 -32.64
CA VAL A 176 -0.51 17.68 -31.61
C VAL A 176 0.88 17.64 -30.99
N GLN A 177 1.50 18.81 -30.83
CA GLN A 177 2.80 18.93 -30.16
C GLN A 177 2.59 19.42 -28.73
N PHE A 178 3.21 18.72 -27.77
CA PHE A 178 3.18 19.08 -26.36
C PHE A 178 4.59 19.43 -25.88
N ARG A 179 4.67 20.40 -24.96
CA ARG A 179 5.89 20.60 -24.16
C ARG A 179 5.85 19.59 -23.01
N ASN A 180 6.58 18.49 -23.13
CA ASN A 180 6.63 17.46 -22.11
C ASN A 180 7.97 17.44 -21.35
N PRO A 181 7.98 16.91 -20.10
CA PRO A 181 6.79 16.66 -19.29
C PRO A 181 6.12 17.96 -18.83
N ASP A 182 4.81 17.90 -18.56
CA ASP A 182 4.22 18.86 -17.61
C ASP A 182 4.67 18.52 -16.21
N THR A 183 4.92 19.53 -15.37
CA THR A 183 5.33 19.30 -13.98
C THR A 183 4.27 19.83 -13.04
N GLU A 184 3.67 18.92 -12.29
CA GLU A 184 2.62 19.23 -11.32
C GLU A 184 3.15 19.04 -9.90
N ILE A 185 2.77 19.95 -9.00
CA ILE A 185 3.07 19.84 -7.57
C ILE A 185 1.75 19.60 -6.85
N VAL A 186 1.61 18.39 -6.31
CA VAL A 186 0.46 17.99 -5.50
C VAL A 186 0.77 18.33 -4.04
N ALA A 187 -0.09 19.13 -3.40
CA ALA A 187 0.08 19.60 -2.02
C ALA A 187 -1.23 19.52 -1.25
#